data_AF-A0A396J2L6-F1
#
_entry.id   AF-A0A396J2L6-F1
#
_cell.length_a   1.000
_cell.length_b   1.000
_cell.length_c   1.000
_cell.angle_alpha   90.00
_cell.angle_beta   90.00
_cell.angle_gamma   90.00
#
_symmetry.space_group_name_H-M   'P 1'
#
loop_
_entity.id
_entity.type
_entity.pdbx_description
1 polymer ?
#
loop_
_entity_poly.entity_id
_entity_poly.type
_entity_poly.pdbx_seq_one_letter_code
_entity_poly.pdbx_strand_id
1 'polypeptide(L)'
;MHEQKGVLGFLESREKFPFAKQGIVPDIVINPHAFPSRQTPGQLLEAALGKGIACVGSLRNATPFSHSSVEAITDQLHRAGFSSWGKERVYNRRTGEMVCSLIFMGPTFYQRLHHMSEDKVKFRNTGPVHPLTRQPVADRKRFGGIKFGEMERDCLIAHGASANLYERLFTLSDSSQIHICSKCKNVANVILRPVSGGRKIPGPYCRICESADDIVVASVPYGAKLLSQELFSMGINLKFETELC
;
A
#
# COMPACT_ATOMS: atom_id res chain seq x y z
N MET A 1 -16.61 10.69 18.53
CA MET A 1 -17.62 9.93 17.73
C MET A 1 -18.01 10.69 16.46
N HIS A 2 -17.06 11.00 15.57
CA HIS A 2 -17.31 11.94 14.44
C HIS A 2 -16.58 11.54 13.15
N GLU A 3 -16.33 10.24 12.97
CA GLU A 3 -15.77 9.64 11.75
C GLU A 3 -14.44 10.25 11.23
N GLN A 4 -13.67 10.88 12.11
CA GLN A 4 -12.31 11.31 11.82
C GLN A 4 -11.32 10.19 12.16
N LYS A 5 -10.69 9.62 11.13
CA LYS A 5 -9.60 8.65 11.27
C LYS A 5 -8.27 9.30 10.89
N GLY A 6 -7.21 8.96 11.62
CA GLY A 6 -5.86 9.43 11.38
C GLY A 6 -4.84 8.33 11.67
N VAL A 7 -3.61 8.55 11.21
CA VAL A 7 -2.44 7.74 11.55
C VAL A 7 -1.49 8.59 12.39
N LEU A 8 -0.72 7.96 13.27
CA LEU A 8 0.34 8.64 14.02
C LEU A 8 1.47 9.02 13.05
N GLY A 9 1.65 10.32 12.81
CA GLY A 9 2.69 10.83 11.91
C GLY A 9 4.03 11.06 12.59
N PHE A 10 4.01 11.54 13.83
CA PHE A 10 5.21 11.85 14.61
C PHE A 10 4.95 11.63 16.10
N LEU A 11 5.92 11.04 16.79
CA LEU A 11 5.91 10.83 18.23
C LEU A 11 7.05 11.66 18.84
N GLU A 12 6.73 12.44 19.86
CA GLU A 12 7.67 13.34 20.50
C GLU A 12 7.56 13.22 22.03
N SER A 13 8.65 13.49 22.74
CA SER A 13 8.65 13.51 24.19
C SER A 13 7.84 14.69 24.76
N ARG A 14 7.26 14.48 25.94
CA ARG A 14 6.47 15.49 26.67
C ARG A 14 7.23 16.81 26.89
N GLU A 15 8.56 16.73 27.01
CA GLU A 15 9.45 17.87 27.25
C GLU A 15 9.53 18.84 26.07
N LYS A 16 9.23 18.37 24.87
CA LYS A 16 9.24 19.21 23.65
C LYS A 16 7.84 19.61 23.20
N PHE A 17 6.81 19.04 23.82
CA PHE A 17 5.43 19.36 23.51
C PHE A 17 5.05 20.75 24.03
N PRO A 18 4.21 21.50 23.29
CA PRO A 18 3.69 22.77 23.75
C PRO A 18 2.80 22.58 24.99
N PHE A 19 2.74 23.59 25.86
CA PHE A 19 1.98 23.51 27.11
C PHE A 19 1.13 24.77 27.37
N ALA A 20 -0.01 24.60 28.02
CA ALA A 20 -0.88 25.70 28.44
C ALA A 20 -0.34 26.39 29.69
N LYS A 21 -0.84 27.60 30.02
CA LYS A 21 -0.44 28.36 31.23
C LYS A 21 -0.54 27.55 32.52
N GLN A 22 -1.50 26.63 32.59
CA GLN A 22 -1.77 25.74 33.73
C GLN A 22 -0.81 24.54 33.79
N GLY A 23 0.13 24.42 32.87
CA GLY A 23 1.06 23.28 32.76
C GLY A 23 0.47 22.06 32.05
N ILE A 24 -0.73 22.17 31.48
CA ILE A 24 -1.39 21.10 30.72
C ILE A 24 -0.63 20.88 29.41
N VAL A 25 -0.26 19.63 29.14
CA VAL A 25 0.38 19.21 27.90
C VAL A 25 -0.62 18.34 27.13
N PRO A 26 -0.89 18.60 25.84
CA PRO A 26 -1.80 17.77 25.06
C PRO A 26 -1.17 16.43 24.72
N ASP A 27 -1.98 15.37 24.70
CA ASP A 27 -1.54 14.04 24.27
C ASP A 27 -1.55 13.88 22.74
N ILE A 28 -2.50 14.53 22.06
CA ILE A 28 -2.70 14.44 20.60
C ILE A 28 -2.84 15.85 20.04
N VAL A 29 -2.12 16.14 18.96
CA VAL A 29 -2.26 17.37 18.17
C VAL A 29 -2.79 17.01 16.79
N ILE A 30 -3.85 17.71 16.37
CA ILE A 30 -4.53 17.48 15.09
C ILE A 30 -4.32 18.70 14.22
N ASN A 31 -4.13 18.46 12.92
CA ASN A 31 -4.05 19.53 11.94
C ASN A 31 -5.41 20.28 11.84
N PRO A 32 -5.44 21.61 12.05
CA PRO A 32 -6.68 22.40 11.95
C PRO A 32 -7.37 22.31 10.58
N HIS A 33 -6.64 22.00 9.51
CA HIS A 33 -7.22 21.82 8.16
C HIS A 33 -8.23 20.67 8.08
N ALA A 34 -8.24 19.76 9.05
CA ALA A 34 -9.19 18.64 9.09
C ALA A 34 -10.63 19.06 9.42
N PHE A 35 -10.86 20.23 10.01
CA PHE A 35 -12.18 20.64 10.51
C PHE A 35 -13.07 21.36 9.46
N PRO A 36 -12.59 22.36 8.70
CA PRO A 36 -13.44 23.10 7.76
C PRO A 36 -13.99 22.22 6.63
N SER A 37 -13.18 21.30 6.13
CA SER A 37 -13.52 20.41 5.01
C SER A 37 -14.50 19.31 5.38
N ARG A 38 -14.46 18.82 6.63
CA ARG A 38 -15.27 17.68 7.09
C ARG A 38 -16.60 18.08 7.72
N GLN A 39 -16.79 19.36 8.04
CA GLN A 39 -18.02 19.88 8.66
C GLN A 39 -18.44 19.09 9.90
N THR A 40 -17.49 18.80 10.79
CA THR A 40 -17.73 18.08 12.05
C THR A 40 -17.63 19.01 13.28
N PRO A 41 -18.54 20.01 13.44
CA PRO A 41 -18.51 20.90 14.60
C PRO A 41 -18.81 20.17 15.91
N GLY A 42 -19.51 19.03 15.84
CA GLY A 42 -19.81 18.19 16.99
C GLY A 42 -18.57 17.78 17.79
N GLN A 43 -17.44 17.54 17.13
CA GLN A 43 -16.19 17.19 17.82
C GLN A 43 -15.62 18.36 18.63
N LEU A 44 -15.76 19.58 18.13
CA LEU A 44 -15.35 20.78 18.85
C LEU A 44 -16.27 21.05 20.04
N LEU A 45 -17.57 20.82 19.87
CA LEU A 45 -18.56 20.92 20.95
C LEU A 45 -18.35 19.83 22.01
N GLU A 46 -18.06 18.59 21.61
CA GLU A 46 -17.70 17.47 22.50
C GLU A 46 -16.48 17.84 23.35
N ALA A 47 -15.43 18.39 22.73
CA ALA A 47 -14.22 18.81 23.42
C ALA A 47 -14.45 19.98 24.39
N ALA A 48 -15.26 20.97 24.00
CA ALA A 48 -15.63 22.11 24.83
C ALA A 48 -16.47 21.67 26.05
N LEU A 49 -17.48 20.84 25.82
CA LEU A 49 -18.32 20.27 26.87
C LEU A 49 -17.51 19.38 27.82
N GLY A 50 -16.67 18.50 27.27
CA GLY A 50 -15.81 17.60 28.03
C GLY A 50 -14.84 18.36 28.95
N LYS A 51 -14.32 19.50 28.48
CA LYS A 51 -13.47 20.37 29.29
C LYS A 51 -14.22 20.96 30.47
N GLY A 52 -15.41 21.51 30.24
CA GLY A 52 -16.25 22.04 31.32
C GLY A 52 -16.66 20.97 32.34
N ILE A 53 -16.93 19.74 31.87
CA ILE A 53 -17.24 18.58 32.71
C ILE A 53 -16.05 18.20 33.58
N ALA A 54 -14.84 18.12 33.00
CA ALA A 54 -13.63 17.73 33.72
C ALA A 54 -13.28 18.69 34.87
N CYS A 55 -13.60 19.97 34.75
CA CYS A 55 -13.33 20.96 35.80
C CYS A 55 -14.39 20.98 36.92
N VAL A 56 -15.66 20.73 36.59
CA VAL A 56 -16.77 20.77 37.57
C VAL A 56 -16.98 19.41 38.24
N GLY A 57 -16.60 18.32 37.60
CA GLY A 57 -16.82 16.95 38.10
C GLY A 57 -18.26 16.45 37.93
N SER A 58 -19.02 17.00 36.97
CA SER A 58 -20.42 16.64 36.72
C SER A 58 -20.57 15.79 35.46
N LEU A 59 -21.34 14.69 35.52
CA LEU A 59 -21.70 13.94 34.32
C LEU A 59 -22.77 14.69 33.52
N ARG A 60 -22.60 14.80 32.19
CA ARG A 60 -23.62 15.37 31.30
C ARG A 60 -23.92 14.44 30.15
N ASN A 61 -25.18 14.48 29.72
CA ASN A 61 -25.67 13.69 28.61
C ASN A 61 -25.43 14.43 27.28
N ALA A 62 -24.84 13.73 26.32
CA ALA A 62 -24.70 14.18 24.94
C ALA A 62 -25.75 13.52 24.03
N THR A 63 -26.93 13.22 24.56
CA THR A 63 -28.02 12.59 23.80
C THR A 63 -28.53 13.55 22.72
N PRO A 64 -28.83 13.04 21.51
CA PRO A 64 -29.36 13.86 20.43
C PRO A 64 -30.70 14.48 20.84
N PHE A 65 -30.96 15.69 20.34
CA PHE A 65 -32.19 16.46 20.61
C PHE A 65 -32.44 16.84 22.08
N SER A 66 -31.38 16.88 22.90
CA SER A 66 -31.45 17.42 24.27
C SER A 66 -31.43 18.96 24.29
N HIS A 67 -31.84 19.55 25.41
CA HIS A 67 -31.91 21.02 25.60
C HIS A 67 -30.56 21.71 25.82
N SER A 68 -29.44 21.02 25.68
CA SER A 68 -28.11 21.60 25.92
C SER A 68 -27.74 22.51 24.74
N SER A 69 -27.86 23.83 24.93
CA SER A 69 -27.50 24.81 23.91
C SER A 69 -25.98 25.08 23.87
N VAL A 70 -25.49 25.63 22.77
CA VAL A 70 -24.07 26.00 22.63
C VAL A 70 -23.70 27.07 23.66
N GLU A 71 -24.60 28.01 23.91
CA GLU A 71 -24.45 29.07 24.90
C GLU A 71 -24.22 28.49 26.30
N ALA A 72 -25.00 27.46 26.67
CA ALA A 72 -24.82 26.78 27.95
C ALA A 72 -23.44 26.13 28.10
N ILE A 73 -22.87 25.59 27.01
CA ILE A 73 -21.50 25.04 27.01
C ILE A 73 -20.47 26.16 27.19
N THR A 74 -20.64 27.28 26.48
CA THR A 74 -19.72 28.43 26.58
C THR A 74 -19.76 29.10 27.95
N ASP A 75 -20.94 29.21 28.56
CA ASP A 75 -21.13 29.75 29.91
C ASP A 75 -20.50 28.82 30.96
N GLN A 76 -20.64 27.52 30.79
CA GLN A 76 -20.00 26.54 31.67
C GLN A 76 -18.47 26.68 31.62
N LEU A 77 -17.88 26.83 30.43
CA LEU A 77 -16.44 27.07 30.29
C LEU A 77 -16.00 28.38 30.94
N HIS A 78 -16.77 29.45 30.74
CA HIS A 78 -16.48 30.75 31.33
C HIS A 78 -16.54 30.71 32.87
N ARG A 79 -17.53 30.03 33.45
CA ARG A 79 -17.63 29.80 34.91
C ARG A 79 -16.46 28.98 35.46
N ALA A 80 -15.89 28.09 34.65
CA ALA A 80 -14.71 27.31 35.00
C ALA A 80 -13.38 28.10 34.83
N GLY A 81 -13.44 29.39 34.47
CA GLY A 81 -12.26 30.26 34.33
C GLY A 81 -11.53 30.14 32.99
N PHE A 82 -12.16 29.53 31.98
CA PHE A 82 -11.62 29.41 30.63
C PHE A 82 -12.25 30.43 29.68
N SER A 83 -11.63 30.62 28.50
CA SER A 83 -12.25 31.39 27.42
C SER A 83 -13.58 30.74 27.02
N SER A 84 -14.61 31.55 26.74
CA SER A 84 -15.93 31.06 26.31
C SER A 84 -15.85 30.14 25.09
N TRP A 85 -14.89 30.36 24.20
CA TRP A 85 -14.66 29.55 22.99
C TRP A 85 -13.66 28.40 23.19
N GLY A 86 -13.19 28.16 24.42
CA GLY A 86 -12.23 27.09 24.74
C GLY A 86 -10.81 27.31 24.21
N LYS A 87 -10.52 28.51 23.68
CA LYS A 87 -9.20 28.88 23.15
C LYS A 87 -8.26 29.32 24.29
N GLU A 88 -7.02 28.82 24.26
CA GLU A 88 -6.02 29.07 25.30
C GLU A 88 -4.70 29.56 24.73
N ARG A 89 -3.93 30.26 25.57
CA ARG A 89 -2.54 30.61 25.27
C ARG A 89 -1.65 29.41 25.58
N VAL A 90 -0.80 29.08 24.62
CA VAL A 90 0.11 27.94 24.66
C VAL A 90 1.53 28.45 24.42
N TYR A 91 2.48 27.82 25.08
CA TYR A 91 3.89 28.19 25.06
C TYR A 91 4.69 27.08 24.38
N ASN A 92 5.64 27.48 23.55
CA ASN A 92 6.62 26.57 22.99
C ASN A 92 7.60 26.17 24.09
N ARG A 93 7.72 24.87 24.37
CA ARG A 93 8.59 24.39 25.44
C ARG A 93 10.08 24.44 25.09
N ARG A 94 10.42 24.49 23.80
CA ARG A 94 11.82 24.59 23.35
C ARG A 94 12.37 26.01 23.46
N THR A 95 11.57 27.02 23.09
CA THR A 95 12.00 28.43 23.11
C THR A 95 11.52 29.18 24.34
N GLY A 96 10.49 28.68 25.04
CA GLY A 96 9.81 29.38 26.12
C GLY A 96 8.84 30.47 25.64
N GLU A 97 8.78 30.74 24.34
CA GLU A 97 7.98 31.81 23.76
C GLU A 97 6.50 31.44 23.65
N MET A 98 5.65 32.46 23.70
CA MET A 98 4.22 32.33 23.47
C MET A 98 3.95 32.07 21.99
N VAL A 99 3.08 31.10 21.69
CA VAL A 99 2.52 30.95 20.36
C VAL A 99 1.62 32.16 20.06
N CYS A 100 1.80 32.80 18.91
CA CYS A 100 1.06 34.02 18.54
C CYS A 100 -0.46 33.80 18.50
N SER A 101 -0.90 32.60 18.12
CA SER A 101 -2.30 32.22 17.98
C SER A 101 -2.82 31.50 19.22
N LEU A 102 -4.09 31.75 19.56
CA LEU A 102 -4.79 30.97 20.58
C LEU A 102 -5.14 29.58 20.04
N ILE A 103 -4.89 28.55 20.84
CA ILE A 103 -5.09 27.14 20.47
C ILE A 103 -6.32 26.62 21.19
N PHE A 104 -7.21 25.95 20.47
CA PHE A 104 -8.33 25.23 21.08
C PHE A 104 -7.83 23.92 21.68
N MET A 105 -8.08 23.72 22.97
CA MET A 105 -7.67 22.53 23.72
C MET A 105 -8.83 22.00 24.56
N GLY A 106 -9.12 20.71 24.47
CA GLY A 106 -10.13 20.04 25.27
C GLY A 106 -9.97 18.51 25.21
N PRO A 107 -10.46 17.78 26.23
CA PRO A 107 -10.46 16.33 26.23
C PRO A 107 -11.46 15.81 25.20
N THR A 108 -11.11 14.76 24.47
CA THR A 108 -11.99 14.11 23.48
C THR A 108 -11.78 12.61 23.53
N PHE A 109 -12.85 11.85 23.33
CA PHE A 109 -12.76 10.40 23.35
C PHE A 109 -12.25 9.85 22.01
N TYR A 110 -11.14 9.11 22.05
CA TYR A 110 -10.54 8.42 20.90
C TYR A 110 -10.67 6.91 21.03
N GLN A 111 -10.90 6.24 19.89
CA GLN A 111 -10.88 4.79 19.79
C GLN A 111 -9.70 4.34 18.94
N ARG A 112 -8.90 3.40 19.47
CA ARG A 112 -7.83 2.75 18.71
C ARG A 112 -8.43 1.72 17.75
N LEU A 113 -8.11 1.83 16.47
CA LEU A 113 -8.53 0.88 15.44
C LEU A 113 -7.59 -0.32 15.36
N HIS A 114 -8.10 -1.46 14.90
CA HIS A 114 -7.33 -2.72 14.77
C HIS A 114 -6.34 -2.72 13.59
N HIS A 115 -6.37 -1.71 12.72
CA HIS A 115 -5.48 -1.62 11.57
C HIS A 115 -4.08 -1.14 11.98
N MET A 116 -3.20 -2.06 12.35
CA MET A 116 -1.82 -1.76 12.71
C MET A 116 -0.92 -1.70 11.47
N SER A 117 0.10 -0.83 11.49
CA SER A 117 1.10 -0.70 10.42
C SER A 117 1.96 -1.96 10.30
N GLU A 118 2.33 -2.56 11.43
CA GLU A 118 3.08 -3.82 11.53
C GLU A 118 2.38 -4.95 10.75
N ASP A 119 1.06 -4.97 10.78
CA ASP A 119 0.22 -5.93 10.05
C ASP A 119 0.06 -5.59 8.55
N LYS A 120 0.67 -4.52 8.06
CA LYS A 120 0.56 -4.11 6.64
C LYS A 120 1.91 -4.10 5.92
N VAL A 121 3.02 -3.99 6.64
CA VAL A 121 4.36 -4.02 6.03
C VAL A 121 4.56 -5.37 5.32
N LYS A 122 4.97 -5.31 4.05
CA LYS A 122 5.23 -6.46 3.20
C LYS A 122 6.50 -6.19 2.38
N PHE A 123 7.45 -7.10 2.46
CA PHE A 123 8.65 -7.10 1.62
C PHE A 123 8.91 -8.52 1.12
N ARG A 124 9.52 -8.64 -0.05
CA ARG A 124 9.92 -9.91 -0.65
C ARG A 124 11.13 -9.64 -1.53
N ASN A 125 12.18 -10.46 -1.36
CA ASN A 125 13.29 -10.52 -2.32
C ASN A 125 13.09 -11.74 -3.24
N THR A 126 13.26 -12.95 -2.70
CA THR A 126 12.95 -14.22 -3.36
C THR A 126 11.95 -14.99 -2.50
N GLY A 127 11.14 -15.87 -3.10
CA GLY A 127 10.16 -16.65 -2.35
C GLY A 127 9.46 -17.71 -3.20
N PRO A 128 8.43 -18.37 -2.64
CA PRO A 128 7.72 -19.43 -3.34
C PRO A 128 7.02 -18.90 -4.59
N VAL A 129 6.95 -19.77 -5.59
CA VAL A 129 6.28 -19.53 -6.88
C VAL A 129 5.17 -20.55 -7.09
N HIS A 130 4.18 -20.18 -7.88
CA HIS A 130 3.08 -21.06 -8.23
C HIS A 130 3.58 -22.17 -9.17
N PRO A 131 3.26 -23.47 -8.93
CA PRO A 131 3.78 -24.57 -9.75
C PRO A 131 3.42 -24.47 -11.24
N LEU A 132 2.19 -24.03 -11.54
CA LEU A 132 1.72 -23.91 -12.92
C LEU A 132 2.42 -22.77 -13.68
N THR A 133 2.31 -21.54 -13.17
CA THR A 133 2.73 -20.30 -13.87
C THR A 133 4.15 -19.86 -13.54
N ARG A 134 4.80 -20.48 -12.54
CA ARG A 134 6.10 -20.08 -11.98
C ARG A 134 6.18 -18.63 -11.50
N GLN A 135 5.03 -17.97 -11.34
CA GLN A 135 4.96 -16.60 -10.84
C GLN A 135 4.91 -16.56 -9.30
N PRO A 136 5.32 -15.46 -8.66
CA PRO A 136 5.20 -15.28 -7.22
C PRO A 136 3.77 -15.50 -6.72
N VAL A 137 3.61 -16.21 -5.60
CA VAL A 137 2.29 -16.42 -4.96
C VAL A 137 1.71 -15.09 -4.45
N ALA A 138 0.38 -14.97 -4.30
CA ALA A 138 -0.26 -13.71 -3.90
C ALA A 138 -0.23 -13.44 -2.38
N ASP A 139 -0.32 -14.50 -1.57
CA ASP A 139 -0.62 -14.40 -0.13
C ASP A 139 0.56 -13.83 0.69
N ARG A 140 0.28 -12.84 1.55
CA ARG A 140 1.27 -12.24 2.49
C ARG A 140 1.81 -13.28 3.45
N LYS A 141 0.97 -14.18 3.97
CA LYS A 141 1.41 -15.24 4.91
C LYS A 141 2.39 -16.23 4.27
N ARG A 142 2.38 -16.32 2.94
CA ARG A 142 3.27 -17.18 2.15
C ARG A 142 4.40 -16.39 1.49
N PHE A 143 4.75 -15.22 2.03
CA PHE A 143 5.77 -14.32 1.46
C PHE A 143 5.52 -14.02 -0.02
N GLY A 144 4.27 -13.81 -0.39
CA GLY A 144 3.85 -13.58 -1.77
C GLY A 144 4.38 -12.28 -2.39
N GLY A 145 4.43 -12.23 -3.72
CA GLY A 145 4.79 -11.03 -4.48
C GLY A 145 3.70 -9.95 -4.42
N ILE A 146 4.05 -8.75 -4.87
CA ILE A 146 3.09 -7.67 -5.11
C ILE A 146 2.72 -7.72 -6.58
N LYS A 147 1.42 -7.61 -6.89
CA LYS A 147 0.95 -7.63 -8.26
C LYS A 147 1.39 -6.33 -8.95
N PHE A 148 2.11 -6.47 -10.05
CA PHE A 148 2.33 -5.40 -11.02
C PHE A 148 1.30 -5.59 -12.14
N GLY A 149 0.28 -4.72 -12.15
CA GLY A 149 -0.86 -4.83 -13.04
C GLY A 149 -0.71 -4.02 -14.33
N GLU A 150 -1.80 -3.97 -15.08
CA GLU A 150 -1.87 -3.23 -16.34
C GLU A 150 -1.75 -1.71 -16.13
N MET A 151 -2.34 -1.18 -15.05
CA MET A 151 -2.27 0.25 -14.76
C MET A 151 -0.83 0.67 -14.42
N GLU A 152 -0.10 -0.13 -13.65
CA GLU A 152 1.30 0.15 -13.34
C GLU A 152 2.20 0.01 -14.58
N ARG A 153 1.92 -0.95 -15.47
CA ARG A 153 2.57 -1.07 -16.78
C ARG A 153 2.38 0.20 -17.58
N ASP A 154 1.14 0.67 -17.71
CA ASP A 154 0.80 1.81 -18.55
C ASP A 154 1.44 3.11 -18.04
N CYS A 155 1.56 3.27 -16.72
CA CYS A 155 2.34 4.36 -16.13
C CYS A 155 3.82 4.32 -16.53
N LEU A 156 4.48 3.15 -16.52
CA LEU A 156 5.88 3.05 -16.95
C LEU A 156 6.05 3.31 -18.44
N ILE A 157 5.09 2.88 -19.27
CA ILE A 157 5.07 3.17 -20.71
C ILE A 157 4.93 4.69 -20.94
N ALA A 158 4.03 5.37 -20.22
CA ALA A 158 3.85 6.81 -20.33
C ALA A 158 5.12 7.59 -19.94
N HIS A 159 5.89 7.08 -18.99
CA HIS A 159 7.20 7.65 -18.63
C HIS A 159 8.32 7.32 -19.63
N GLY A 160 8.11 6.41 -20.59
CA GLY A 160 9.14 5.95 -21.52
C GLY A 160 10.20 5.05 -20.87
N ALA A 161 9.92 4.47 -19.70
CA ALA A 161 10.88 3.69 -18.92
C ALA A 161 10.93 2.22 -19.38
N SER A 162 11.34 1.98 -20.63
CA SER A 162 11.34 0.66 -21.28
C SER A 162 12.22 -0.37 -20.55
N ALA A 163 13.42 0.02 -20.12
CA ALA A 163 14.33 -0.87 -19.39
C ALA A 163 13.74 -1.34 -18.05
N ASN A 164 13.14 -0.43 -17.29
CA ASN A 164 12.47 -0.76 -16.03
C ASN A 164 11.27 -1.68 -16.26
N LEU A 165 10.52 -1.46 -17.34
CA LEU A 165 9.40 -2.31 -17.69
C LEU A 165 9.85 -3.74 -18.01
N TYR A 166 10.92 -3.87 -18.80
CA TYR A 166 11.53 -5.17 -19.12
C TYR A 166 12.05 -5.87 -17.87
N GLU A 167 12.75 -5.16 -16.98
CA GLU A 167 13.22 -5.73 -15.71
C GLU A 167 12.07 -6.28 -14.87
N ARG A 168 10.99 -5.50 -14.70
CA ARG A 168 9.84 -5.85 -13.85
C ARG A 168 9.01 -7.01 -14.39
N LEU A 169 8.70 -6.99 -15.69
CA LEU A 169 7.84 -8.00 -16.31
C LEU A 169 8.59 -9.28 -16.69
N PHE A 170 9.87 -9.19 -17.03
CA PHE A 170 10.64 -10.33 -17.54
C PHE A 170 11.66 -10.83 -16.53
N THR A 171 12.64 -10.00 -16.16
CA THR A 171 13.82 -10.44 -15.39
C THR A 171 13.47 -10.84 -13.96
N LEU A 172 12.60 -10.07 -13.30
CA LEU A 172 12.25 -10.27 -11.89
C LEU A 172 11.03 -11.18 -11.66
N SER A 173 10.29 -11.52 -12.71
CA SER A 173 9.05 -12.29 -12.62
C SER A 173 9.25 -13.73 -13.10
N ASP A 174 9.31 -13.93 -14.41
CA ASP A 174 9.16 -15.26 -15.01
C ASP A 174 9.99 -15.44 -16.29
N SER A 175 11.27 -15.05 -16.24
CA SER A 175 12.21 -15.31 -17.34
C SER A 175 12.30 -16.80 -17.65
N SER A 176 12.09 -17.19 -18.91
CA SER A 176 12.22 -18.57 -19.37
C SER A 176 12.81 -18.66 -20.76
N GLN A 177 13.22 -19.86 -21.16
CA GLN A 177 13.74 -20.13 -22.51
C GLN A 177 12.80 -21.06 -23.27
N ILE A 178 12.65 -20.77 -24.56
CA ILE A 178 11.99 -21.61 -25.56
C ILE A 178 12.95 -21.91 -26.70
N HIS A 179 12.81 -23.09 -27.29
CA HIS A 179 13.56 -23.49 -28.47
C HIS A 179 12.63 -23.39 -29.68
N ILE A 180 13.08 -22.71 -30.73
CA ILE A 180 12.29 -22.46 -31.94
C ILE A 180 13.05 -23.00 -33.13
N CYS A 181 12.39 -23.78 -33.98
CA CYS A 181 12.99 -24.26 -35.22
C CYS A 181 12.89 -23.19 -36.30
N SER A 182 14.02 -22.78 -36.90
CA SER A 182 14.06 -21.73 -37.93
C SER A 182 13.29 -22.13 -39.21
N LYS A 183 13.31 -23.43 -39.57
CA LYS A 183 12.63 -23.95 -40.76
C LYS A 183 11.10 -23.99 -40.65
N CYS A 184 10.55 -24.65 -39.62
CA CYS A 184 9.10 -24.78 -39.47
C CYS A 184 8.46 -23.72 -38.57
N LYS A 185 9.26 -22.86 -37.94
CA LYS A 185 8.80 -21.78 -37.03
C LYS A 185 8.04 -22.28 -35.80
N ASN A 186 8.03 -23.58 -35.54
CA ASN A 186 7.35 -24.18 -34.40
C ASN A 186 8.30 -24.30 -33.20
N VAL A 187 7.72 -24.35 -32.01
CA VAL A 187 8.47 -24.62 -30.77
C VAL A 187 9.00 -26.05 -30.80
N ALA A 188 10.32 -26.18 -30.67
CA ALA A 188 11.00 -27.46 -30.54
C ALA A 188 11.04 -27.90 -29.07
N ASN A 189 10.93 -29.20 -28.84
CA ASN A 189 11.06 -29.78 -27.51
C ASN A 189 12.48 -30.30 -27.31
N VAL A 190 12.94 -30.27 -26.06
CA VAL A 190 14.15 -30.99 -25.66
C VAL A 190 13.77 -32.44 -25.41
N ILE A 191 14.31 -33.36 -26.20
CA ILE A 191 14.02 -34.79 -26.10
C ILE A 191 15.31 -35.58 -25.91
N LEU A 192 15.18 -36.77 -25.32
CA LEU A 192 16.24 -37.77 -25.31
C LEU A 192 16.18 -38.55 -26.63
N ARG A 193 17.11 -38.26 -27.54
CA ARG A 193 17.18 -38.95 -28.84
C ARG A 193 18.16 -40.13 -28.78
N PRO A 194 17.79 -41.32 -29.30
CA PRO A 194 18.75 -42.39 -29.51
C PRO A 194 19.65 -42.04 -30.70
N VAL A 195 20.97 -42.11 -30.52
CA VAL A 195 21.95 -41.92 -31.60
C VAL A 195 22.52 -43.28 -32.01
N SER A 196 22.94 -43.42 -33.27
CA SER A 196 23.64 -44.58 -33.82
C SER A 196 24.82 -44.96 -32.92
N GLY A 197 24.62 -46.01 -32.09
CA GLY A 197 25.53 -46.39 -31.00
C GLY A 197 24.84 -46.63 -29.64
N GLY A 198 23.51 -46.54 -29.55
CA GLY A 198 22.73 -46.92 -28.37
C GLY A 198 22.74 -45.91 -27.21
N ARG A 199 23.52 -44.83 -27.33
CA ARG A 199 23.54 -43.73 -26.36
C ARG A 199 22.38 -42.76 -26.62
N LYS A 200 21.64 -42.42 -25.57
CA LYS A 200 20.59 -41.39 -25.60
C LYS A 200 21.21 -40.04 -25.29
N ILE A 201 21.09 -39.08 -26.21
CA ILE A 201 21.61 -37.71 -26.03
C ILE A 201 20.44 -36.77 -25.77
N PRO A 202 20.44 -35.97 -24.69
CA PRO A 202 19.48 -34.90 -24.51
C PRO A 202 19.80 -33.75 -25.47
N GLY A 203 18.82 -33.28 -26.22
CA GLY A 203 19.02 -32.12 -27.08
C GLY A 203 17.70 -31.56 -27.60
N PRO A 204 17.70 -30.28 -28.01
CA PRO A 204 16.59 -29.72 -28.74
C PRO A 204 16.45 -30.45 -30.08
N TYR A 205 15.24 -30.87 -30.41
CA TYR A 205 14.97 -31.56 -31.66
C TYR A 205 13.60 -31.18 -32.18
N CYS A 206 13.54 -30.78 -33.45
CA CYS A 206 12.28 -30.52 -34.11
C CYS A 206 11.69 -31.83 -34.63
N ARG A 207 10.53 -32.24 -34.10
CA ARG A 207 9.83 -33.45 -34.57
C ARG A 207 9.19 -33.29 -35.94
N ILE A 208 8.98 -32.06 -36.40
CA ILE A 208 8.32 -31.78 -37.68
C ILE A 208 9.33 -31.77 -38.82
N CYS A 209 10.52 -31.20 -38.59
CA CYS A 209 11.60 -31.14 -39.57
C CYS A 209 12.67 -32.22 -39.40
N GLU A 210 12.51 -33.10 -38.41
CA GLU A 210 13.44 -34.18 -38.07
C GLU A 210 14.91 -33.75 -37.99
N SER A 211 15.15 -32.54 -37.50
CA SER A 211 16.47 -31.90 -37.49
C SER A 211 16.75 -31.23 -36.15
N ALA A 212 18.04 -31.20 -35.80
CA ALA A 212 18.55 -30.50 -34.62
C ALA A 212 19.40 -29.28 -34.97
N ASP A 213 19.75 -29.10 -36.24
CA ASP A 213 20.78 -28.14 -36.66
C ASP A 213 20.25 -26.69 -36.68
N ASP A 214 18.95 -26.49 -36.97
CA ASP A 214 18.33 -25.17 -37.14
C ASP A 214 17.42 -24.77 -35.97
N ILE A 215 17.96 -24.82 -34.74
CA ILE A 215 17.20 -24.48 -33.54
C ILE A 215 17.80 -23.26 -32.82
N VAL A 216 16.98 -22.22 -32.69
CA VAL A 216 17.30 -20.98 -32.00
C VAL A 216 16.73 -21.00 -30.59
N VAL A 217 17.49 -20.50 -29.62
CA VAL A 217 17.01 -20.31 -28.24
C VAL A 217 16.55 -18.87 -28.07
N ALA A 218 15.30 -18.69 -27.67
CA ALA A 218 14.72 -17.37 -27.39
C ALA A 218 14.30 -17.26 -25.92
N SER A 219 14.57 -16.10 -25.34
CA SER A 219 14.20 -15.74 -23.97
C SER A 219 12.79 -15.13 -23.97
N VAL A 220 11.81 -15.79 -23.33
CA VAL A 220 10.40 -15.36 -23.29
C VAL A 220 9.81 -15.51 -21.88
N PRO A 221 8.84 -14.68 -21.49
CA PRO A 221 8.11 -14.87 -20.24
C PRO A 221 7.50 -16.27 -20.20
N TYR A 222 7.58 -16.94 -19.05
CA TYR A 222 7.01 -18.26 -18.87
C TYR A 222 5.49 -18.24 -19.10
N GLY A 223 4.80 -17.15 -18.75
CA GLY A 223 3.39 -16.96 -19.07
C GLY A 223 3.11 -17.04 -20.58
N ALA A 224 3.97 -16.47 -21.42
CA ALA A 224 3.84 -16.54 -22.88
C ALA A 224 4.13 -17.96 -23.41
N LYS A 225 5.12 -18.65 -22.83
CA LYS A 225 5.38 -20.07 -23.12
C LYS A 225 4.18 -20.94 -22.79
N LEU A 226 3.56 -20.76 -21.63
CA LEU A 226 2.36 -21.49 -21.23
C LEU A 226 1.19 -21.20 -22.19
N LEU A 227 0.97 -19.94 -22.55
CA LEU A 227 -0.05 -19.55 -23.52
C LEU A 227 0.14 -20.27 -24.87
N SER A 228 1.37 -20.39 -25.35
CA SER A 228 1.65 -21.12 -26.60
C SER A 228 1.29 -22.60 -26.52
N GLN A 229 1.47 -23.23 -25.36
CA GLN A 229 1.13 -24.63 -25.13
C GLN A 229 -0.39 -24.83 -25.02
N GLU A 230 -1.10 -23.91 -24.36
CA GLU A 230 -2.57 -23.94 -24.27
C GLU A 230 -3.23 -23.71 -25.63
N LEU A 231 -2.70 -22.80 -26.46
CA LEU A 231 -3.20 -22.62 -27.81
C LEU A 231 -2.97 -23.87 -28.67
N PHE A 232 -1.80 -24.51 -28.52
CA PHE A 232 -1.51 -25.75 -29.21
C PHE A 232 -2.43 -26.90 -28.79
N SER A 233 -2.83 -26.98 -27.51
CA SER A 233 -3.79 -28.00 -27.02
C SER A 233 -5.18 -27.81 -27.63
N MET A 234 -5.56 -26.58 -27.96
CA MET A 234 -6.81 -26.24 -28.66
C MET A 234 -6.70 -26.40 -30.20
N GLY A 235 -5.56 -26.88 -30.72
CA GLY A 235 -5.33 -27.03 -32.16
C GLY A 235 -4.91 -25.74 -32.89
N ILE A 236 -4.63 -24.66 -32.15
CA ILE A 236 -4.12 -23.41 -32.71
C ILE A 236 -2.59 -23.43 -32.65
N ASN A 237 -1.94 -23.45 -33.81
CA ASN A 237 -0.48 -23.45 -33.89
C ASN A 237 0.08 -22.03 -34.05
N LEU A 238 0.92 -21.59 -33.10
CA LEU A 238 1.67 -20.35 -33.18
C LEU A 238 3.00 -20.56 -33.90
N LYS A 239 3.22 -19.82 -34.99
CA LYS A 239 4.50 -19.77 -35.71
C LYS A 239 5.31 -18.57 -35.24
N PHE A 240 6.56 -18.81 -34.85
CA PHE A 240 7.50 -17.79 -34.39
C PHE A 240 8.54 -17.50 -35.47
N GLU A 241 8.60 -16.25 -35.92
CA GLU A 241 9.67 -15.75 -36.78
C GLU A 241 10.80 -15.22 -35.90
N THR A 242 12.02 -15.66 -36.17
CA THR A 242 13.20 -15.25 -35.41
C THR A 242 14.13 -14.46 -36.29
N GLU A 243 14.42 -13.22 -35.89
CA GLU A 243 15.45 -12.38 -36.49
C GLU A 243 16.55 -12.12 -35.46
N LEU A 244 17.78 -11.96 -35.94
CA LEU A 244 18.90 -11.55 -35.09
C LEU A 244 18.78 -10.04 -34.86
N CYS A 245 18.59 -9.66 -33.59
CA CYS A 245 18.62 -8.26 -33.15
C CYS A 245 20.06 -7.74 -33.05
#